data_AF-A0A0Q9KBV5-F1
#
_entry.id   AF-A0A0Q9KBV5-F1
#
_cell.length_a   1.000
_cell.length_b   1.000
_cell.length_c   1.000
_cell.angle_alpha   90.00
_cell.angle_beta   90.00
_cell.angle_gamma   90.00
#
_symmetry.space_group_name_H-M   'P 1'
#
loop_
_entity.id
_entity.type
_entity.pdbx_description
1 polymer ?
#
loop_
_entity_poly.entity_id
_entity_poly.type
_entity_poly.pdbx_seq_one_letter_code
_entity_poly.pdbx_strand_id
1 'polypeptide(L)'
;MLREIFSGTVLAAKNMKSGAATESQTLIKPIIELGFPIVGIVSDGQHLILLAFEELLPNVPYQYCQYHYLKDIAKPIVDADRKLKTELKKSMQAWNSRH
;
A
#
# COMPACT_ATOMS: atom_id res chain seq x y z
N MET A 1 -2.58 -9.48 0.88
CA MET A 1 -1.66 -10.47 0.25
C MET A 1 -0.34 -10.40 1.00
N LEU A 2 0.24 -11.55 1.34
CA LEU A 2 1.59 -11.68 1.86
C LEU A 2 2.49 -12.32 0.80
N ARG A 3 3.66 -11.73 0.59
CA ARG A 3 4.61 -12.13 -0.44
C ARG A 3 6.01 -12.11 0.14
N GLU A 4 6.78 -13.14 -0.15
CA GLU A 4 8.23 -13.17 0.09
C GLU A 4 8.94 -12.34 -0.99
N ILE A 5 9.81 -11.40 -0.59
CA ILE A 5 10.31 -10.34 -1.48
C ILE A 5 11.37 -10.84 -2.45
N PHE A 6 12.28 -11.73 -2.04
CA PHE A 6 13.44 -12.14 -2.84
C PHE A 6 13.04 -13.00 -4.05
N SER A 7 12.14 -13.97 -3.85
CA SER A 7 11.61 -14.83 -4.92
C SER A 7 10.34 -14.26 -5.56
N GLY A 8 9.68 -13.33 -4.88
CA GLY A 8 8.35 -12.86 -5.27
C GLY A 8 7.26 -13.90 -5.02
N THR A 9 7.50 -14.99 -4.28
CA THR A 9 6.49 -16.02 -4.03
C THR A 9 5.34 -15.47 -3.18
N VAL A 10 4.11 -15.66 -3.63
CA VAL A 10 2.92 -15.35 -2.83
C VAL A 10 2.75 -16.45 -1.79
N LEU A 11 2.89 -16.09 -0.52
CA LEU A 11 2.77 -17.03 0.59
C LEU A 11 1.31 -17.18 1.05
N ALA A 12 0.54 -16.09 1.01
CA ALA A 12 -0.87 -16.11 1.37
C ALA A 12 -1.64 -14.95 0.72
N ALA A 13 -2.91 -15.19 0.38
CA ALA A 13 -3.82 -14.14 -0.04
C ALA A 13 -5.22 -14.43 0.50
N LYS A 14 -5.84 -13.42 1.11
CA LYS A 14 -7.19 -13.50 1.65
C LYS A 14 -7.90 -12.18 1.40
N ASN A 15 -9.16 -12.26 0.96
CA ASN A 15 -10.05 -11.11 0.94
C ASN A 15 -10.49 -10.84 2.38
N MET A 16 -10.10 -9.69 2.91
CA MET A 16 -10.45 -9.25 4.26
C MET A 16 -11.68 -8.35 4.18
N LYS A 17 -12.68 -8.62 5.03
CA LYS A 17 -13.94 -7.85 5.05
C LYS A 17 -13.74 -6.52 5.80
N SER A 18 -12.80 -6.49 6.72
CA SER A 18 -12.32 -5.30 7.41
C SER A 18 -10.79 -5.37 7.48
N GLY A 19 -10.09 -4.24 7.34
CA GLY A 19 -8.64 -4.18 7.54
C GLY A 19 -8.20 -4.39 8.99
N ALA A 20 -8.97 -5.13 9.80
CA ALA A 20 -8.75 -5.31 11.21
C ALA A 20 -7.41 -6.01 11.49
N ALA A 21 -6.71 -5.53 12.52
CA ALA A 21 -5.43 -6.09 12.97
C ALA A 21 -5.52 -7.61 13.22
N THR A 22 -6.64 -8.08 13.77
CA THR A 22 -6.92 -9.51 14.04
C THR A 22 -6.97 -10.36 12.77
N GLU A 23 -7.56 -9.86 11.69
CA GLU A 23 -7.56 -10.55 10.39
C GLU A 23 -6.12 -10.64 9.84
N SER A 24 -5.33 -9.57 9.99
CA SER A 24 -3.91 -9.53 9.58
C SER A 24 -3.04 -10.51 10.37
N GLN A 25 -3.24 -10.57 11.69
CA GLN A 25 -2.55 -11.54 12.55
C GLN A 25 -2.86 -12.99 12.15
N THR A 26 -4.13 -13.28 11.85
CA THR A 26 -4.56 -14.62 11.41
C THR A 26 -3.88 -15.02 10.09
N LEU A 27 -3.61 -14.06 9.21
CA LEU A 27 -2.96 -14.32 7.93
C LEU A 27 -1.45 -14.60 8.07
N ILE A 28 -0.75 -13.91 8.98
CA ILE A 28 0.71 -14.07 9.12
C ILE A 28 1.13 -15.22 10.06
N LYS A 29 0.34 -15.55 11.09
CA LYS A 29 0.71 -16.59 12.08
C LYS A 29 1.18 -17.91 11.44
N PRO A 30 0.47 -18.50 10.45
CA PRO A 30 0.93 -19.73 9.81
C PRO A 30 2.28 -19.59 9.11
N ILE A 31 2.64 -18.39 8.63
CA ILE A 31 3.91 -18.12 7.97
C ILE A 31 5.05 -18.02 8.99
N ILE A 32 4.80 -17.42 10.15
CA ILE A 32 5.76 -17.38 11.27
C ILE A 32 6.05 -18.80 11.76
N GLU A 33 5.00 -19.63 11.86
CA GLU A 33 5.09 -21.02 12.31
C GLU A 33 5.91 -21.93 11.37
N LEU A 34 6.14 -21.54 10.11
CA LEU A 34 7.06 -22.26 9.21
C LEU A 34 8.53 -22.20 9.67
N GLY A 35 8.87 -21.29 10.58
CA GLY A 35 10.19 -21.22 11.21
C GLY A 35 11.29 -20.58 10.34
N PHE A 36 10.96 -20.00 9.20
CA PHE A 36 11.93 -19.26 8.38
C PHE A 36 12.26 -17.89 9.02
N PRO A 37 13.53 -17.45 8.97
CA PRO A 37 13.90 -16.12 9.46
C PRO A 37 13.18 -15.01 8.69
N ILE A 38 12.41 -14.18 9.41
CA ILE A 38 11.83 -12.94 8.88
C ILE A 38 12.80 -11.81 9.20
N VAL A 39 13.51 -11.32 8.19
CA VAL A 39 14.55 -10.28 8.34
C VAL A 39 14.02 -8.86 8.24
N GLY A 40 12.78 -8.69 7.79
CA GLY A 40 12.13 -7.38 7.65
C GLY A 40 10.71 -7.48 7.13
N ILE A 41 9.92 -6.43 7.37
CA ILE A 41 8.53 -6.31 6.95
C ILE A 41 8.40 -5.08 6.06
N VAL A 42 7.76 -5.24 4.90
CA VAL A 42 7.40 -4.13 4.01
C VAL A 42 5.88 -4.09 3.83
N SER A 43 5.25 -2.97 4.13
CA SER A 43 3.80 -2.80 3.98
C SER A 43 3.44 -1.46 3.32
N ASP A 44 2.19 -1.29 2.90
CA ASP A 44 1.66 -0.02 2.39
C ASP A 44 1.46 1.05 3.48
N GLY A 45 1.75 0.74 4.75
CA GLY A 45 1.67 1.68 5.84
C GLY A 45 0.30 1.78 6.52
N GLN A 46 -0.64 0.87 6.23
CA GLN A 46 -1.89 0.81 6.98
C GLN A 46 -1.64 0.59 8.49
N HIS A 47 -2.19 1.49 9.32
CA HIS A 47 -1.92 1.51 10.76
C HIS A 47 -2.27 0.19 11.47
N LEU A 48 -3.37 -0.45 11.08
CA LEU A 48 -3.81 -1.72 11.67
C LEU A 48 -2.86 -2.89 11.34
N ILE A 49 -2.18 -2.82 10.19
CA ILE A 49 -1.16 -3.79 9.80
C ILE A 49 0.10 -3.59 10.63
N LEU A 50 0.51 -2.34 10.87
CA LEU A 50 1.63 -2.01 11.75
C LEU A 50 1.40 -2.59 13.16
N LEU A 51 0.25 -2.30 13.79
CA LEU A 51 -0.07 -2.80 15.12
C LEU A 51 -0.06 -4.34 15.19
N ALA A 52 -0.60 -5.02 14.17
CA ALA A 52 -0.59 -6.47 14.09
C ALA A 52 0.82 -7.06 14.09
N PHE A 53 1.77 -6.40 13.40
CA PHE A 53 3.14 -6.87 13.29
C PHE A 53 4.02 -6.44 14.47
N GLU A 54 3.78 -5.29 15.08
CA GLU A 54 4.46 -4.91 16.33
C GLU A 54 4.16 -5.91 17.45
N GLU A 55 2.93 -6.44 17.53
CA GLU A 55 2.57 -7.46 18.52
C GLU A 55 3.23 -8.82 18.24
N LEU A 56 3.23 -9.26 16.98
CA LEU A 56 3.71 -10.60 16.61
C LEU A 56 5.22 -10.69 16.37
N LEU A 57 5.84 -9.60 15.93
CA LEU A 57 7.22 -9.54 15.45
C LEU A 57 7.92 -8.26 15.94
N PRO A 58 7.94 -7.97 17.26
CA PRO A 58 8.39 -6.67 17.81
C PRO A 58 9.85 -6.33 17.50
N ASN A 59 10.69 -7.33 17.22
CA ASN A 59 12.12 -7.16 16.97
C ASN A 59 12.48 -7.18 15.48
N VAL A 60 11.49 -7.31 14.58
CA VAL A 60 11.73 -7.36 13.14
C VAL A 60 11.67 -5.93 12.57
N PRO A 61 12.69 -5.47 11.81
CA PRO A 61 12.67 -4.16 11.20
C PRO A 61 11.43 -3.97 10.30
N TYR A 62 10.79 -2.81 10.44
CA TYR A 62 9.60 -2.46 9.68
C TYR A 62 9.88 -1.30 8.74
N GLN A 63 9.43 -1.43 7.48
CA GLN A 63 9.60 -0.44 6.44
C GLN A 63 8.28 -0.15 5.73
N TYR A 64 7.99 1.13 5.48
CA TYR A 64 6.96 1.50 4.52
C TYR A 64 7.41 1.25 3.07
N CYS A 65 6.52 0.66 2.29
CA CYS A 65 6.70 0.45 0.86
C CYS A 65 6.96 1.81 0.20
N GLN A 66 8.18 1.99 -0.30
CA GLN A 66 8.62 3.25 -0.92
C GLN A 66 7.69 3.67 -2.06
N TYR A 67 7.17 2.72 -2.84
CA TYR A 67 6.21 3.00 -3.90
C TYR A 67 4.93 3.64 -3.37
N HIS A 68 4.30 3.06 -2.35
CA HIS A 68 3.07 3.61 -1.76
C HIS A 68 3.33 4.96 -1.12
N TYR A 69 4.43 5.09 -0.37
CA TYR A 69 4.83 6.37 0.22
C TYR A 69 4.99 7.47 -0.85
N LEU A 70 5.78 7.22 -1.90
CA LEU A 70 6.02 8.18 -2.98
C LEU A 70 4.72 8.52 -3.74
N LYS A 71 3.87 7.52 -3.98
CA LYS A 71 2.57 7.70 -4.62
C LYS A 71 1.64 8.59 -3.78
N ASP A 72 1.61 8.39 -2.48
CA ASP A 72 0.75 9.14 -1.56
C ASP A 72 1.20 10.59 -1.43
N ILE A 73 2.51 10.85 -1.28
CA ILE A 73 3.03 12.23 -1.23
C ILE A 73 2.89 12.96 -2.58
N ALA A 74 2.90 12.23 -3.70
CA ALA A 74 2.69 12.82 -5.03
C ALA A 74 1.22 13.17 -5.30
N LYS A 75 0.26 12.63 -4.53
CA LYS A 75 -1.17 12.79 -4.77
C LYS A 75 -1.63 14.24 -4.94
N PRO A 76 -1.22 15.21 -4.09
CA PRO A 76 -1.65 16.60 -4.27
C PRO A 76 -1.21 17.21 -5.59
N ILE A 77 0.01 16.88 -6.04
CA ILE A 77 0.58 17.37 -7.32
C ILE A 77 -0.17 16.73 -8.49
N VAL A 78 -0.42 15.42 -8.43
CA VAL A 78 -1.19 14.69 -9.45
C VAL A 78 -2.62 15.23 -9.56
N ASP A 79 -3.25 15.54 -8.43
CA ASP A 79 -4.62 16.09 -8.42
C ASP A 79 -4.66 17.51 -8.99
N ALA A 80 -3.64 18.34 -8.70
CA ALA A 80 -3.50 19.68 -9.28
C ALA A 80 -3.27 19.65 -10.80
N ASP A 81 -2.38 18.79 -11.28
CA ASP A 81 -2.11 18.60 -12.71
C ASP A 81 -3.37 18.14 -13.46
N ARG A 82 -4.10 17.18 -12.89
CA ARG A 82 -5.38 16.71 -13.46
C ARG A 82 -6.42 17.83 -13.56
N LYS A 83 -6.50 18.70 -12.54
CA LYS A 83 -7.39 19.86 -12.55
C LYS A 83 -6.99 20.84 -13.64
N LEU A 84 -5.71 21.18 -13.75
CA LEU A 84 -5.19 22.06 -14.79
C LEU A 84 -5.51 21.53 -16.19
N LYS A 85 -5.22 20.25 -16.46
CA LYS A 85 -5.56 19.59 -17.72
C LYS A 85 -7.05 19.69 -18.06
N THR A 86 -7.92 19.53 -17.07
CA THR A 86 -9.37 19.60 -17.25
C THR A 86 -9.81 21.02 -17.62
N GLU A 87 -9.28 22.03 -16.94
CA GLU A 87 -9.60 23.44 -17.24
C GLU A 87 -9.08 23.86 -18.61
N LEU A 88 -7.85 23.48 -18.98
CA LEU A 88 -7.31 23.74 -20.32
C LEU A 88 -8.19 23.13 -21.42
N LYS A 89 -8.65 21.88 -21.23
CA LYS A 89 -9.55 21.22 -22.19
C LYS A 89 -10.86 22.00 -22.36
N LYS A 90 -11.47 22.47 -21.27
CA LYS A 90 -12.70 23.27 -21.32
C LYS A 90 -12.46 24.60 -22.05
N SER A 91 -11.36 25.29 -21.76
CA SER A 91 -11.00 26.54 -22.43
C SER A 91 -10.83 26.36 -23.94
N MET A 92 -10.15 25.29 -24.37
CA MET A 92 -9.99 24.98 -25.79
C MET A 92 -11.32 24.68 -26.48
N GLN A 93 -12.20 23.90 -25.85
CA GLN A 93 -13.53 23.61 -26.38
C GLN A 93 -14.36 24.89 -26.54
N ALA A 94 -14.33 25.77 -25.53
CA ALA A 94 -15.03 27.05 -25.58
C ALA A 94 -14.45 28.03 -26.62
N TRP A 95 -13.15 27.94 -26.92
CA TRP A 95 -12.52 28.73 -27.98
C TRP A 95 -12.92 28.23 -29.38
N ASN A 96 -12.91 26.91 -29.59
CA ASN A 96 -13.35 26.25 -30.82
C ASN A 96 -14.84 26.44 -31.11
N SER A 97 -15.67 26.73 -30.11
CA SER A 97 -17.10 26.99 -30.33
C SER A 97 -17.41 28.46 -30.66
N ARG A 98 -16.42 29.35 -30.56
CA ARG A 98 -16.54 30.80 -30.83
C ARG A 98 -15.93 31.22 -32.17
N HIS A 99 -15.18 30.34 -32.82
CA HIS A 99 -14.60 30.48 -34.14
C HIS A 99 -15.07 29.31 -35.00
#